data_AF-A0A6N8CRN8-F1
#
_entry.id   AF-A0A6N8CRN8-F1
#
_cell.length_a   1.000
_cell.length_b   1.000
_cell.length_c   1.000
_cell.angle_alpha   90.00
_cell.angle_beta   90.00
_cell.angle_gamma   90.00
#
_symmetry.space_group_name_H-M   'P 1'
#
loop_
_entity.id
_entity.type
_entity.pdbx_description
1 polymer ?
#
loop_
_entity_poly.entity_id
_entity_poly.type
_entity_poly.pdbx_seq_one_letter_code
_entity_poly.pdbx_strand_id
1 'polypeptide(L)'
;MKKFSMICCLAILVILTACSNPGDKEVDTIHQLYEAATNSDAKTFVQIAGHAEGFPNTQEEIQESMDFLNDIVQENGGIEKLQLKYLPLNTLKDSVKSEIIDEYGKNTRLVTDKQKDDYYVIWVLSKAENQYHVLYQEDFSKDKIKAMLKNGQ
;
A
#
# COMPACT_ATOMS: atom_id res chain seq x y z
N MET A 1 -37.74 0.69 -52.25
CA MET A 1 -36.38 0.36 -51.79
C MET A 1 -36.28 0.65 -50.30
N LYS A 2 -35.87 -0.37 -49.53
CA LYS A 2 -35.29 -0.40 -48.17
C LYS A 2 -35.88 0.49 -47.06
N LYS A 3 -36.51 -0.21 -46.11
CA LYS A 3 -36.81 0.14 -44.71
C LYS A 3 -35.53 0.56 -43.98
N PHE A 4 -35.56 1.59 -43.13
CA PHE A 4 -34.68 1.66 -41.97
C PHE A 4 -35.45 2.10 -40.73
N SER A 5 -35.34 1.21 -39.75
CA SER A 5 -36.11 1.15 -38.52
C SER A 5 -35.59 2.17 -37.52
N MET A 6 -36.52 2.91 -36.93
CA MET A 6 -36.36 3.65 -35.68
C MET A 6 -36.01 2.63 -34.56
N ILE A 7 -34.75 2.60 -34.15
CA ILE A 7 -34.25 1.80 -33.01
C ILE A 7 -33.42 2.79 -32.18
N CYS A 8 -33.97 3.30 -31.08
CA CYS A 8 -33.76 2.74 -29.75
C CYS A 8 -32.26 2.72 -29.36
N CYS A 9 -31.67 3.89 -29.15
CA CYS A 9 -30.45 4.00 -28.34
C CYS A 9 -30.84 4.70 -27.03
N LEU A 10 -31.48 3.89 -26.17
CA LEU A 10 -31.51 4.11 -24.74
C LEU A 10 -30.06 4.36 -24.30
N ALA A 11 -29.80 5.53 -23.75
CA ALA A 11 -28.56 5.85 -23.07
C ALA A 11 -28.44 4.92 -21.85
N ILE A 12 -27.82 3.75 -22.04
CA ILE A 12 -27.34 2.94 -20.94
C ILE A 12 -26.07 3.64 -20.45
N LEU A 13 -26.27 4.60 -19.55
CA LEU A 13 -25.23 5.08 -18.66
C LEU A 13 -24.86 3.88 -17.78
N VAL A 14 -23.90 3.08 -18.25
CA VAL A 14 -23.23 2.08 -17.42
C VAL A 14 -22.44 2.89 -16.41
N ILE A 15 -23.06 3.14 -15.25
CA ILE A 15 -22.33 3.54 -14.05
C ILE A 15 -21.51 2.30 -13.71
N LEU A 16 -20.30 2.23 -14.29
CA LEU A 16 -19.21 1.42 -13.78
C LEU A 16 -18.90 2.00 -12.40
N THR A 17 -19.70 1.65 -11.40
CA THR A 17 -19.21 1.65 -10.03
C THR A 17 -18.07 0.65 -10.07
N ALA A 18 -16.85 1.12 -10.29
CA ALA A 18 -15.67 0.36 -9.99
C ALA A 18 -15.83 -0.03 -8.52
N CYS A 19 -16.25 -1.27 -8.29
CA CYS A 19 -16.18 -1.90 -6.99
C CYS A 19 -14.69 -2.00 -6.69
N SER A 20 -14.08 -0.92 -6.19
CA SER A 20 -12.74 -0.95 -5.64
C SER A 20 -12.75 -2.02 -4.55
N ASN A 21 -11.89 -3.02 -4.66
CA ASN A 21 -11.77 -4.01 -3.60
C ASN A 21 -11.30 -3.30 -2.33
N PRO A 22 -11.74 -3.74 -1.14
CA PRO A 22 -11.23 -3.20 0.11
C PRO A 22 -9.71 -3.33 0.16
N GLY A 23 -9.01 -2.21 0.29
CA GLY A 23 -7.54 -2.19 0.37
C GLY A 23 -6.81 -1.73 -0.89
N ASP A 24 -7.48 -1.57 -2.03
CA ASP A 24 -6.81 -1.21 -3.29
C ASP A 24 -6.07 0.13 -3.17
N LYS A 25 -6.69 1.14 -2.55
CA LYS A 25 -6.08 2.48 -2.40
C LYS A 25 -4.87 2.46 -1.48
N GLU A 26 -4.91 1.63 -0.45
CA GLU A 26 -3.80 1.43 0.48
C GLU A 26 -2.61 0.78 -0.23
N VAL A 27 -2.86 -0.29 -1.00
CA VAL A 27 -1.85 -0.98 -1.80
C VAL A 27 -1.29 -0.06 -2.88
N ASP A 28 -2.16 0.66 -3.60
CA ASP A 28 -1.77 1.62 -4.63
C ASP A 28 -0.88 2.74 -4.07
N THR A 29 -1.10 3.14 -2.82
CA THR A 29 -0.25 4.16 -2.16
C THR A 29 1.17 3.64 -1.94
N ILE A 30 1.33 2.41 -1.46
CA ILE A 30 2.66 1.80 -1.30
C ILE A 30 3.30 1.51 -2.65
N HIS A 31 2.53 1.09 -3.65
CA HIS A 31 3.03 0.95 -5.01
C HIS A 31 3.55 2.29 -5.56
N GLN A 32 2.80 3.38 -5.38
CA GLN A 32 3.22 4.73 -5.77
C GLN A 32 4.49 5.19 -5.03
N LEU A 33 4.68 4.78 -3.77
CA LEU A 33 5.91 5.06 -3.03
C LEU A 33 7.12 4.40 -3.69
N TYR A 34 7.03 3.11 -4.02
CA TYR A 34 8.08 2.38 -4.75
C TYR A 34 8.31 2.96 -6.16
N GLU A 35 7.25 3.33 -6.86
CA GLU A 35 7.33 3.95 -8.19
C GLU A 35 8.02 5.31 -8.13
N ALA A 36 7.68 6.13 -7.13
CA ALA A 36 8.32 7.42 -6.90
C ALA A 36 9.81 7.25 -6.62
N ALA A 37 10.19 6.29 -5.77
CA ALA A 37 11.58 5.96 -5.51
C ALA A 37 12.34 5.53 -6.79
N THR A 38 11.76 4.60 -7.55
CA THR A 38 12.35 4.07 -8.80
C THR A 38 12.53 5.16 -9.87
N ASN A 39 11.61 6.12 -9.93
CA ASN A 39 11.63 7.22 -10.89
C ASN A 39 12.33 8.50 -10.37
N SER A 40 12.94 8.44 -9.18
CA SER A 40 13.55 9.59 -8.51
C SER A 40 12.59 10.78 -8.31
N ASP A 41 11.29 10.51 -8.14
CA ASP A 41 10.26 11.50 -7.83
C ASP A 41 10.21 11.77 -6.32
N ALA A 42 11.16 12.58 -5.85
CA ALA A 42 11.26 12.97 -4.45
C ALA A 42 10.00 13.67 -3.93
N LYS A 43 9.25 14.37 -4.79
CA LYS A 43 8.05 15.09 -4.37
C LYS A 43 6.95 14.12 -3.96
N THR A 44 6.66 13.14 -4.81
CA THR A 44 5.64 12.12 -4.50
C THR A 44 6.11 11.22 -3.34
N PHE A 45 7.40 10.89 -3.29
CA PHE A 45 7.98 10.14 -2.18
C PHE A 45 7.78 10.83 -0.83
N VAL A 46 8.17 12.10 -0.71
CA VAL A 46 7.99 12.91 0.51
C VAL A 46 6.51 13.11 0.82
N GLN A 47 5.66 13.27 -0.19
CA GLN A 47 4.22 13.39 0.01
C GLN A 47 3.64 12.15 0.69
N ILE A 48 4.09 10.94 0.34
CA ILE A 48 3.58 9.70 0.92
C ILE A 48 4.27 9.35 2.25
N ALA A 49 5.61 9.44 2.30
CA ALA A 49 6.41 8.94 3.42
C ALA A 49 6.86 10.03 4.43
N GLY A 50 6.68 11.31 4.11
CA GLY A 50 7.22 12.44 4.90
C GLY A 50 6.68 12.58 6.33
N HIS A 51 5.67 11.79 6.71
CA HIS A 51 5.10 11.73 8.05
C HIS A 51 5.48 10.45 8.81
N ALA A 52 6.30 9.59 8.20
CA ALA A 52 6.75 8.37 8.82
C ALA A 52 7.67 8.67 10.02
N GLU A 53 7.56 7.85 11.06
CA GLU A 53 8.53 7.85 12.14
C GLU A 53 9.93 7.59 11.57
N GLY A 54 10.90 8.39 12.02
CA GLY A 54 12.26 8.31 11.51
C GLY A 54 12.44 8.82 10.07
N PHE A 55 11.48 9.56 9.52
CA PHE A 55 11.63 10.14 8.18
C PHE A 55 12.91 11.01 8.09
N PRO A 56 13.71 10.84 7.02
CA PRO A 56 14.88 11.65 6.72
C PRO A 56 14.70 13.16 6.89
N ASN A 57 15.73 13.84 7.40
CA ASN A 57 15.69 15.30 7.61
C ASN A 57 16.48 16.06 6.54
N THR A 58 17.26 15.36 5.72
CA THR A 58 18.09 15.95 4.67
C THR A 58 17.74 15.37 3.30
N GLN A 59 18.04 16.13 2.24
CA GLN A 59 17.82 15.66 0.86
C GLN A 59 18.67 14.42 0.52
N GLU A 60 19.85 14.30 1.12
CA GLU A 60 20.75 13.14 0.95
C GLU A 60 20.12 11.88 1.55
N GLU A 61 19.68 11.93 2.81
CA GLU A 61 19.00 10.80 3.47
C GLU A 61 17.67 10.43 2.77
N ILE A 62 16.94 11.41 2.21
CA ILE A 62 15.75 11.14 1.39
C ILE A 62 16.15 10.36 0.13
N GLN A 63 17.25 10.76 -0.52
CA GLN A 63 17.76 10.06 -1.70
C GLN A 63 18.22 8.64 -1.37
N GLU A 64 18.96 8.45 -0.28
CA GLU A 64 19.37 7.12 0.20
C GLU A 64 18.17 6.21 0.48
N SER A 65 17.09 6.78 1.04
CA SER A 65 15.84 6.03 1.28
C SER A 65 15.13 5.64 -0.02
N MET A 66 15.13 6.51 -1.03
CA MET A 66 14.60 6.18 -2.37
C MET A 66 15.46 5.13 -3.07
N ASP A 67 16.79 5.25 -2.99
CA ASP A 67 17.72 4.30 -3.58
C ASP A 67 17.53 2.91 -2.95
N PHE A 68 17.37 2.83 -1.63
CA PHE A 68 17.06 1.59 -0.92
C PHE A 68 15.76 0.93 -1.41
N LEU A 69 14.68 1.69 -1.58
CA LEU A 69 13.43 1.11 -2.12
C LEU A 69 13.55 0.71 -3.59
N ASN A 70 14.32 1.45 -4.38
CA ASN A 70 14.61 1.07 -5.77
C ASN A 70 15.43 -0.22 -5.83
N ASP A 71 16.41 -0.42 -4.94
CA ASP A 71 17.18 -1.67 -4.86
C ASP A 71 16.25 -2.86 -4.57
N ILE A 72 15.29 -2.72 -3.64
CA ILE A 72 14.26 -3.74 -3.39
C ILE A 72 13.46 -4.07 -4.66
N VAL A 73 13.07 -3.06 -5.43
CA VAL A 73 12.35 -3.24 -6.71
C VAL A 73 13.20 -4.00 -7.72
N GLN A 74 14.48 -3.62 -7.88
CA GLN A 74 15.40 -4.32 -8.78
C GLN A 74 15.64 -5.76 -8.34
N GLU A 75 15.83 -5.98 -7.05
CA GLU A 75 15.98 -7.33 -6.49
C GLU A 75 14.75 -8.17 -6.79
N ASN A 76 13.53 -7.68 -6.58
CA ASN A 76 12.30 -8.41 -6.89
C ASN A 76 12.07 -8.63 -8.41
N GLY A 77 12.90 -8.03 -9.27
CA GLY A 77 12.87 -8.22 -10.71
C GLY A 77 11.90 -7.29 -11.43
N GLY A 78 11.58 -6.14 -10.83
CA GLY A 78 10.66 -5.14 -11.36
C GLY A 78 9.53 -4.80 -10.39
N ILE A 79 8.96 -3.59 -10.53
CA ILE A 79 7.92 -3.08 -9.64
C ILE A 79 6.64 -3.92 -9.72
N GLU A 80 6.35 -4.50 -10.88
CA GLU A 80 5.21 -5.40 -11.10
C GLU A 80 5.36 -6.77 -10.43
N LYS A 81 6.54 -7.07 -9.88
CA LYS A 81 6.83 -8.30 -9.13
C LYS A 81 6.67 -8.14 -7.62
N LEU A 82 6.48 -6.91 -7.13
CA LEU A 82 6.22 -6.66 -5.72
C LEU A 82 4.94 -7.39 -5.28
N GLN A 83 4.97 -7.96 -4.08
CA GLN A 83 3.88 -8.78 -3.54
C GLN A 83 3.15 -8.01 -2.46
N LEU A 84 2.56 -6.88 -2.85
CA LEU A 84 1.80 -6.00 -1.98
C LEU A 84 0.40 -6.56 -1.71
N LYS A 85 -0.02 -6.57 -0.45
CA LYS A 85 -1.38 -7.00 -0.04
C LYS A 85 -1.90 -6.14 1.09
N TYR A 86 -3.17 -5.75 1.00
CA TYR A 86 -3.86 -5.16 2.14
C TYR A 86 -3.99 -6.20 3.27
N LEU A 87 -3.67 -5.79 4.50
CA LEU A 87 -3.80 -6.60 5.71
C LEU A 87 -4.93 -6.04 6.59
N PRO A 88 -6.14 -6.61 6.55
CA PRO A 88 -7.24 -6.12 7.37
C PRO A 88 -6.95 -6.35 8.86
N LEU A 89 -7.11 -5.31 9.69
CA LEU A 89 -6.87 -5.40 11.14
C LEU A 89 -7.66 -6.52 11.84
N ASN A 90 -8.81 -6.93 11.31
CA ASN A 90 -9.62 -8.01 11.88
C ASN A 90 -9.04 -9.42 11.64
N THR A 91 -8.02 -9.55 10.79
CA THR A 91 -7.26 -10.79 10.58
C THR A 91 -6.17 -11.01 11.63
N LEU A 92 -5.80 -9.96 12.37
CA LEU A 92 -4.81 -9.99 13.45
C LEU A 92 -5.44 -10.49 14.75
N LYS A 93 -4.66 -11.16 15.60
CA LYS A 93 -5.04 -11.46 16.98
C LYS A 93 -5.48 -10.19 17.71
N ASP A 94 -6.45 -10.33 18.61
CA ASP A 94 -7.06 -9.17 19.26
C ASP A 94 -6.05 -8.36 20.10
N SER A 95 -5.02 -8.99 20.67
CA SER A 95 -3.93 -8.30 21.36
C SER A 95 -3.13 -7.40 20.40
N VAL A 96 -2.63 -7.97 19.29
CA VAL A 96 -1.84 -7.23 18.28
C VAL A 96 -2.67 -6.11 17.65
N LYS A 97 -3.94 -6.40 17.32
CA LYS A 97 -4.86 -5.39 16.81
C LYS A 97 -5.03 -4.23 17.79
N SER A 98 -5.13 -4.51 19.09
CA SER A 98 -5.34 -3.47 20.11
C SER A 98 -4.09 -2.62 20.25
N GLU A 99 -2.91 -3.22 20.30
CA GLU A 99 -1.62 -2.50 20.33
C GLU A 99 -1.49 -1.53 19.14
N ILE A 100 -1.75 -1.99 17.91
CA ILE A 100 -1.71 -1.13 16.71
C ILE A 100 -2.73 0.00 16.78
N ILE A 101 -3.93 -0.26 17.31
CA ILE A 101 -4.98 0.77 17.45
C ILE A 101 -4.63 1.78 18.52
N ASP A 102 -4.02 1.35 19.63
CA ASP A 102 -3.63 2.22 20.73
C ASP A 102 -2.47 3.13 20.30
N GLU A 103 -1.56 2.62 19.47
CA GLU A 103 -0.41 3.37 18.96
C GLU A 103 -0.75 4.29 17.79
N TYR A 104 -1.42 3.78 16.74
CA TYR A 104 -1.62 4.51 15.48
C TYR A 104 -3.09 4.93 15.25
N GLY A 105 -4.02 4.45 16.05
CA GLY A 105 -5.43 4.81 15.99
C GLY A 105 -6.33 3.80 15.25
N LYS A 106 -7.65 3.92 15.49
CA LYS A 106 -8.67 3.02 14.93
C LYS A 106 -8.79 3.02 13.40
N ASN A 107 -8.33 4.10 12.77
CA ASN A 107 -8.42 4.30 11.32
C ASN A 107 -7.17 3.86 10.57
N THR A 108 -6.18 3.30 11.27
CA THR A 108 -4.98 2.73 10.66
C THR A 108 -5.33 1.68 9.62
N ARG A 109 -4.50 1.62 8.60
CA ARG A 109 -4.50 0.61 7.54
C ARG A 109 -3.14 -0.02 7.46
N LEU A 110 -3.10 -1.30 7.08
CA LEU A 110 -1.85 -2.04 6.96
C LEU A 110 -1.73 -2.59 5.55
N VAL A 111 -0.53 -2.49 4.98
CA VAL A 111 -0.16 -3.16 3.74
C VAL A 111 1.05 -4.02 4.04
N THR A 112 1.03 -5.27 3.64
CA THR A 112 2.19 -6.15 3.67
C THR A 112 2.87 -6.14 2.32
N ASP A 113 4.19 -6.16 2.33
CA ASP A 113 5.01 -6.43 1.17
C ASP A 113 5.84 -7.68 1.45
N LYS A 114 5.60 -8.75 0.68
CA LYS A 114 6.36 -9.99 0.83
C LYS A 114 7.68 -9.87 0.06
N GLN A 115 8.77 -9.79 0.81
CA GLN A 115 10.12 -9.74 0.29
C GLN A 115 10.68 -11.15 -0.02
N LYS A 116 11.86 -11.17 -0.64
CA LYS A 116 12.67 -12.39 -0.74
C LYS A 116 13.05 -12.91 0.66
N ASP A 117 13.44 -14.18 0.73
CA ASP A 117 13.85 -14.86 1.97
C ASP A 117 12.77 -15.01 3.05
N ASP A 118 11.49 -15.02 2.66
CA ASP A 118 10.35 -15.21 3.57
C ASP A 118 10.23 -14.09 4.64
N TYR A 119 10.71 -12.88 4.34
CA TYR A 119 10.46 -11.66 5.13
C TYR A 119 9.26 -10.87 4.59
N TYR A 120 8.63 -10.11 5.47
CA TYR A 120 7.53 -9.21 5.14
C TYR A 120 7.81 -7.83 5.72
N VAL A 121 7.63 -6.79 4.92
CA VAL A 121 7.51 -5.42 5.45
C VAL A 121 6.04 -5.17 5.73
N ILE A 122 5.71 -4.69 6.93
CA ILE A 122 4.39 -4.12 7.23
C ILE A 122 4.51 -2.61 7.16
N TRP A 123 3.76 -2.02 6.24
CA TRP A 123 3.54 -0.58 6.15
C TRP A 123 2.31 -0.20 6.95
N VAL A 124 2.47 0.73 7.89
CA VAL A 124 1.38 1.33 8.67
C VAL A 124 0.98 2.63 8.01
N LEU A 125 -0.28 2.73 7.58
CA LEU A 125 -0.81 3.89 6.89
C LEU A 125 -1.91 4.57 7.70
N SER A 126 -1.96 5.89 7.58
CA SER A 126 -3.10 6.70 7.98
C SER A 126 -3.61 7.51 6.80
N LYS A 127 -4.92 7.80 6.81
CA LYS A 127 -5.54 8.64 5.80
C LYS A 127 -5.53 10.09 6.28
N ALA A 128 -4.90 10.97 5.53
CA ALA A 128 -5.03 12.41 5.69
C ALA A 128 -5.64 13.01 4.42
N GLU A 129 -6.68 13.81 4.57
CA GLU A 129 -7.42 14.42 3.47
C GLU A 129 -7.89 13.38 2.43
N ASN A 130 -7.29 13.39 1.24
CA ASN A 130 -7.67 12.57 0.10
C ASN A 130 -6.65 11.46 -0.24
N GLN A 131 -5.62 11.25 0.57
CA GLN A 131 -4.57 10.26 0.31
C GLN A 131 -4.15 9.51 1.58
N TYR A 132 -3.51 8.37 1.40
CA TYR A 132 -2.85 7.67 2.50
C TYR A 132 -1.39 8.13 2.62
N HIS A 133 -0.88 8.10 3.83
CA HIS A 133 0.51 8.40 4.16
C HIS A 133 1.07 7.30 5.05
N VAL A 134 2.36 7.03 4.93
CA VAL A 134 3.08 6.11 5.81
C VAL A 134 3.31 6.79 7.15
N LEU A 135 3.01 6.08 8.23
CA LEU A 135 3.34 6.44 9.61
C LEU A 135 4.52 5.66 10.14
N TYR A 136 4.63 4.40 9.75
CA TYR A 136 5.65 3.47 10.25
C TYR A 136 5.85 2.34 9.26
N GLN A 137 7.03 1.73 9.28
CA GLN A 137 7.31 0.48 8.61
C GLN A 137 8.19 -0.41 9.48
N GLU A 138 7.99 -1.72 9.40
CA GLU A 138 8.93 -2.68 10.00
C GLU A 138 8.93 -4.02 9.27
N ASP A 139 10.09 -4.67 9.26
CA ASP A 139 10.30 -5.99 8.74
C ASP A 139 10.02 -7.09 9.79
N PHE A 140 9.37 -8.14 9.33
CA PHE A 140 9.02 -9.30 10.14
C PHE A 140 9.39 -10.58 9.38
N SER A 141 9.94 -11.54 10.11
CA SER A 141 10.01 -12.90 9.58
C SER A 141 8.61 -13.46 9.38
N LYS A 142 8.46 -14.39 8.43
CA LYS A 142 7.22 -15.15 8.22
C LYS A 142 6.63 -15.76 9.49
N ASP A 143 7.46 -16.27 10.39
CA ASP A 143 6.99 -16.85 11.64
C ASP A 143 6.42 -15.78 12.59
N LYS A 144 7.02 -14.59 12.65
CA LYS A 144 6.46 -13.46 13.39
C LYS A 144 5.12 -13.01 12.80
N ILE A 145 5.02 -12.86 11.47
CA ILE A 145 3.76 -12.54 10.78
C ILE A 145 2.68 -13.57 11.11
N LYS A 146 2.98 -14.87 10.97
CA LYS A 146 2.02 -15.94 11.29
C LYS A 146 1.59 -15.89 12.75
N ALA A 147 2.50 -15.59 13.67
CA ALA A 147 2.18 -15.45 15.08
C ALA A 147 1.24 -14.27 15.37
N MET A 148 1.17 -13.25 14.51
CA MET A 148 0.26 -12.12 14.65
C MET A 148 -1.16 -12.42 14.14
N LEU A 149 -1.33 -13.38 13.23
CA LEU A 149 -2.63 -13.68 12.60
C LEU A 149 -3.52 -14.56 13.48
N LYS A 150 -4.85 -14.37 13.41
CA LYS A 150 -5.83 -15.17 14.18
C LYS A 150 -5.75 -16.67 13.86
N ASN A 151 -5.47 -17.02 12.61
CA ASN A 151 -5.52 -18.41 12.13
C ASN A 151 -4.16 -18.98 11.69
N GLY A 152 -3.05 -18.27 11.92
CA GLY A 152 -1.69 -18.74 11.60
C GLY A 152 -1.43 -19.15 10.14
N GLN A 153 -2.30 -18.74 9.21
CA GLN A 153 -2.19 -19.04 7.78
C GLN A 153 -1.23 -18.09 7.07
#